data_AF-A0A382RX48-F1
#
_entry.id   AF-A0A382RX48-F1
#
_cell.length_a   1.000
_cell.length_b   1.000
_cell.length_c   1.000
_cell.angle_alpha   90.00
_cell.angle_beta   90.00
_cell.angle_gamma   90.00
#
_symmetry.space_group_name_H-M   'P 1'
#
loop_
_entity.id
_entity.type
_entity.pdbx_description
1 polymer ?
#
loop_
_entity_poly.entity_id
_entity_poly.type
_entity_poly.pdbx_seq_one_letter_code
_entity_poly.pdbx_strand_id
1 'polypeptide(L)'
;MSRFQVGLGGDGLPVQWERQVAQPSFAAEFIPLLGWIGFDPMTIPASVHDYVFPDHFYKVEGVNMTHSPVELGVPVGPWRSPPNSINVFYTESVMDELAKLAGQEPLEYRLKFLGESPRHKAVLEQAARQAGWGNPLPEGRGRGIGINDWFPLDVDEAKTVVAQVAEVSVSKRGKLKVERVDCVVDCGLAVNPDSVRAQMEGSIIMGMSATLFEQVTLEDGRVAQSNFDDYRIARMRDIPEINVSIVKSDSAPTGTGEPGTSPIVPAITNA
;
A
#
# COMPACT_ATOMS: atom_id res chain seq x y z
N MET A 1 0.97 -15.11 -0.29
CA MET A 1 0.87 -15.03 -1.77
C MET A 1 -0.53 -14.58 -2.15
N SER A 2 -0.68 -13.80 -3.21
CA SER A 2 -1.99 -13.42 -3.77
C SER A 2 -2.00 -13.67 -5.27
N ARG A 3 -3.08 -14.24 -5.79
CA ARG A 3 -3.33 -14.44 -7.22
C ARG A 3 -4.57 -13.63 -7.61
N PHE A 4 -4.47 -12.91 -8.71
CA PHE A 4 -5.59 -12.16 -9.29
C PHE A 4 -5.95 -12.72 -10.67
N GLN A 5 -7.24 -12.78 -10.95
CA GLN A 5 -7.78 -13.04 -12.28
C GLN A 5 -8.87 -11.99 -12.53
N VAL A 6 -8.62 -11.07 -13.46
CA VAL A 6 -9.50 -9.94 -13.72
C VAL A 6 -10.01 -10.03 -15.15
N GLY A 7 -11.34 -10.07 -15.31
CA GLY A 7 -12.00 -9.94 -16.60
C GLY A 7 -12.22 -8.47 -16.92
N LEU A 8 -11.84 -8.03 -18.12
CA LEU A 8 -11.99 -6.65 -18.57
C LEU A 8 -13.12 -6.49 -19.59
N GLY A 9 -13.91 -5.44 -19.41
CA GLY A 9 -14.92 -4.99 -20.37
C GLY A 9 -14.32 -4.28 -21.58
N GLY A 10 -15.17 -3.89 -22.53
CA GLY A 10 -14.74 -3.17 -23.74
C GLY A 10 -14.19 -1.76 -23.48
N ASP A 11 -14.46 -1.19 -22.31
CA ASP A 11 -13.94 0.08 -21.81
C ASP A 11 -12.65 -0.07 -20.98
N GLY A 12 -12.14 -1.31 -20.85
CA GLY A 12 -10.95 -1.62 -20.06
C GLY A 12 -11.16 -1.62 -18.54
N LEU A 13 -12.41 -1.55 -18.08
CA LEU A 13 -12.74 -1.64 -16.65
C LEU A 13 -13.00 -3.10 -16.23
N PRO A 14 -12.74 -3.48 -14.97
CA PRO A 14 -13.06 -4.81 -14.45
C PRO A 14 -14.56 -5.07 -14.51
N VAL A 15 -14.94 -6.20 -15.12
CA VAL A 15 -16.29 -6.78 -15.01
C VAL A 15 -16.32 -7.98 -14.07
N GLN A 16 -15.14 -8.51 -13.73
CA GLN A 16 -14.93 -9.58 -12.78
C GLN A 16 -13.57 -9.38 -12.13
N TRP A 17 -13.51 -9.44 -10.80
CA TRP A 17 -12.29 -9.32 -10.01
C TRP A 17 -12.19 -10.52 -9.06
N GLU A 18 -11.44 -11.54 -9.45
CA GLU A 18 -11.19 -12.69 -8.59
C GLU A 18 -9.84 -12.55 -7.91
N ARG A 19 -9.85 -12.70 -6.58
CA ARG A 19 -8.64 -12.74 -5.76
C ARG A 19 -8.60 -14.00 -4.91
N GLN A 20 -7.51 -14.74 -5.03
CA GLN A 20 -7.18 -15.85 -4.14
C GLN A 20 -5.98 -15.46 -3.29
N VAL A 21 -6.14 -15.41 -1.97
CA VAL A 21 -5.05 -15.11 -1.04
C VAL A 21 -4.71 -16.34 -0.21
N ALA A 22 -3.41 -16.64 -0.12
CA ALA A 22 -2.85 -17.70 0.70
C ALA A 22 -1.84 -17.08 1.67
N GLN A 23 -2.18 -17.03 2.96
CA GLN A 23 -1.33 -16.44 3.99
C GLN A 23 -1.64 -17.02 5.39
N PRO A 24 -0.74 -16.85 6.36
CA PRO A 24 -1.02 -17.20 7.76
C PRO A 24 -2.24 -16.47 8.29
N SER A 25 -2.97 -17.14 9.18
CA SER A 25 -4.04 -16.53 9.96
C SER A 25 -3.41 -15.73 11.11
N PHE A 26 -3.17 -14.45 10.88
CA PHE A 26 -2.52 -13.57 11.85
C PHE A 26 -3.32 -13.49 13.15
N ALA A 27 -4.64 -13.32 13.07
CA ALA A 27 -5.47 -13.18 14.24
C ALA A 27 -5.63 -14.51 15.01
N ALA A 28 -5.42 -15.66 14.38
CA ALA A 28 -5.46 -16.95 15.08
C ALA A 28 -4.34 -17.13 16.11
N GLU A 29 -3.22 -16.40 15.96
CA GLU A 29 -2.13 -16.37 16.97
C GLU A 29 -2.61 -15.77 18.31
N PHE A 30 -3.55 -14.83 18.26
CA PHE A 30 -4.08 -14.14 19.44
C PHE A 30 -5.47 -14.61 19.85
N ILE A 31 -6.26 -15.13 18.88
CA ILE A 31 -7.64 -15.55 19.04
C ILE A 31 -7.79 -16.96 18.43
N PRO A 32 -7.48 -18.02 19.20
CA PRO A 32 -7.44 -19.40 18.68
C PRO A 32 -8.72 -19.87 17.97
N LEU A 33 -9.88 -19.33 18.34
CA LEU A 33 -11.17 -19.63 17.72
C LEU A 33 -11.20 -19.32 16.21
N LEU A 34 -10.50 -18.28 15.76
CA LEU A 34 -10.44 -17.93 14.34
C LEU A 34 -9.68 -18.99 13.53
N GLY A 35 -8.70 -19.65 14.13
CA GLY A 35 -8.00 -20.79 13.54
C GLY A 35 -8.93 -21.96 13.26
N TRP A 36 -9.90 -22.22 14.16
CA TRP A 36 -10.88 -23.30 13.99
C TRP A 36 -11.90 -23.01 12.87
N ILE A 37 -12.27 -21.75 12.68
CA ILE A 37 -13.22 -21.31 11.64
C ILE A 37 -12.53 -21.26 10.25
N GLY A 38 -11.19 -21.26 10.21
CA GLY A 38 -10.42 -21.23 8.95
C GLY A 38 -10.49 -19.88 8.23
N PHE A 39 -10.93 -18.83 8.92
CA PHE A 39 -11.12 -17.50 8.37
C PHE A 39 -10.61 -16.44 9.36
N ASP A 40 -9.87 -15.46 8.84
CA ASP A 40 -9.35 -14.35 9.60
C ASP A 40 -9.78 -13.02 8.97
N PRO A 41 -10.67 -12.24 9.62
CA PRO A 41 -11.13 -10.97 9.07
C PRO A 41 -10.00 -9.92 8.95
N MET A 42 -8.91 -10.06 9.71
CA MET A 42 -7.75 -9.17 9.64
C MET A 42 -6.91 -9.39 8.38
N THR A 43 -7.27 -10.34 7.51
CA THR A 43 -6.56 -10.63 6.25
C THR A 43 -7.09 -9.84 5.05
N ILE A 44 -8.27 -9.26 5.20
CA ILE A 44 -9.06 -8.63 4.15
C ILE A 44 -8.73 -7.15 3.92
N PRO A 45 -8.56 -6.30 4.97
CA PRO A 45 -8.46 -4.86 4.79
C PRO A 45 -7.44 -4.39 3.73
N ALA A 46 -7.71 -3.24 3.11
CA ALA A 46 -6.96 -2.67 1.98
C ALA A 46 -6.88 -3.55 0.72
N SER A 47 -7.80 -4.51 0.61
CA SER A 47 -8.01 -5.28 -0.62
C SER A 47 -9.36 -4.94 -1.21
N VAL A 48 -9.48 -4.98 -2.53
CA VAL A 48 -10.81 -5.05 -3.18
C VAL A 48 -11.41 -6.43 -2.91
N HIS A 49 -12.58 -6.49 -2.27
CA HIS A 49 -13.26 -7.73 -1.84
C HIS A 49 -14.79 -7.59 -1.75
N ASP A 50 -15.48 -8.72 -1.57
CA ASP A 50 -16.94 -8.87 -1.44
C ASP A 50 -17.45 -9.12 -0.01
N TYR A 51 -16.56 -9.12 1.00
CA TYR A 51 -16.93 -9.20 2.41
C TYR A 51 -17.67 -7.94 2.91
N VAL A 52 -18.50 -8.12 3.94
CA VAL A 52 -19.38 -7.08 4.51
C VAL A 52 -18.60 -5.93 5.16
N PHE A 53 -17.44 -6.22 5.78
CA PHE A 53 -16.61 -5.22 6.45
C PHE A 53 -15.15 -5.69 6.51
N PRO A 54 -14.16 -4.79 6.37
CA PRO A 54 -14.30 -3.36 6.09
C PRO A 54 -14.55 -3.05 4.61
N ASP A 55 -15.39 -2.07 4.28
CA ASP A 55 -15.59 -1.68 2.87
C ASP A 55 -14.34 -1.01 2.26
N HIS A 56 -14.07 -1.30 0.99
CA HIS A 56 -12.92 -0.78 0.25
C HIS A 56 -13.28 0.52 -0.50
N PHE A 57 -12.33 1.44 -0.60
CA PHE A 57 -12.54 2.76 -1.22
C PHE A 57 -12.61 2.71 -2.75
N TYR A 58 -11.94 1.74 -3.39
CA TYR A 58 -12.16 1.43 -4.81
C TYR A 58 -13.43 0.63 -4.98
N LYS A 59 -14.39 1.21 -5.71
CA LYS A 59 -15.66 0.58 -6.09
C LYS A 59 -15.49 -0.23 -7.36
N VAL A 60 -15.22 -1.52 -7.20
CA VAL A 60 -15.07 -2.50 -8.29
C VAL A 60 -16.28 -3.42 -8.28
N GLU A 61 -16.85 -3.70 -9.46
CA GLU A 61 -17.96 -4.64 -9.62
C GLU A 61 -17.46 -6.08 -9.86
N GLY A 62 -18.32 -7.06 -9.60
CA GLY A 62 -18.01 -8.47 -9.90
C GLY A 62 -16.86 -9.05 -9.06
N VAL A 63 -16.74 -8.61 -7.81
CA VAL A 63 -15.63 -9.00 -6.93
C VAL A 63 -15.92 -10.34 -6.26
N ASN A 64 -14.91 -11.21 -6.22
CA ASN A 64 -14.90 -12.41 -5.40
C ASN A 64 -13.52 -12.59 -4.76
N MET A 65 -13.49 -12.71 -3.43
CA MET A 65 -12.26 -13.00 -2.70
C MET A 65 -12.36 -14.33 -1.96
N THR A 66 -11.32 -15.16 -2.12
CA THR A 66 -11.14 -16.40 -1.34
C THR A 66 -9.88 -16.33 -0.50
N HIS A 67 -9.99 -16.67 0.79
CA HIS A 67 -8.87 -16.78 1.72
C HIS A 67 -8.55 -18.25 2.02
N SER A 68 -7.27 -18.60 1.98
CA SER A 68 -6.74 -19.91 2.39
C SER A 68 -5.67 -19.72 3.47
N PRO A 69 -5.92 -20.15 4.72
CA PRO A 69 -4.92 -20.09 5.77
C PRO A 69 -3.75 -21.03 5.46
N VAL A 70 -2.51 -20.56 5.66
CA VAL A 70 -1.29 -21.34 5.42
C VAL A 70 -0.40 -21.34 6.66
N GLU A 71 0.01 -22.51 7.13
CA GLU A 71 1.04 -22.67 8.15
C GLU A 71 2.43 -22.65 7.50
N LEU A 72 3.25 -21.65 7.82
CA LEU A 72 4.57 -21.48 7.21
C LEU A 72 5.69 -22.22 7.94
N GLY A 73 5.41 -22.82 9.10
CA GLY A 73 6.42 -23.45 9.96
C GLY A 73 7.40 -22.45 10.59
N VAL A 74 7.13 -21.15 10.50
CA VAL A 74 7.89 -20.07 11.13
C VAL A 74 6.95 -19.13 11.88
N PRO A 75 7.39 -18.50 12.99
CA PRO A 75 6.58 -17.53 13.70
C PRO A 75 6.19 -16.35 12.82
N VAL A 76 4.94 -15.93 12.94
CA VAL A 76 4.40 -14.73 12.27
C VAL A 76 4.00 -13.71 13.33
N GLY A 77 4.00 -12.42 12.97
CA GLY A 77 3.69 -11.36 13.91
C GLY A 77 3.34 -10.05 13.20
N PRO A 78 2.89 -9.04 13.96
CA PRO A 78 2.52 -7.77 13.38
C PRO A 78 3.76 -7.07 12.82
N TRP A 79 3.72 -6.76 11.53
CA TRP A 79 4.60 -5.79 10.91
C TRP A 79 3.77 -4.54 10.60
N ARG A 80 4.34 -3.36 10.86
CA ARG A 80 3.63 -2.07 10.86
C ARG A 80 2.66 -1.95 9.67
N SER A 81 1.41 -1.56 9.95
CA SER A 81 0.31 -1.54 8.98
C SER A 81 -0.28 -2.94 8.64
N PRO A 82 -0.62 -3.83 9.59
CA PRO A 82 -1.24 -5.12 9.27
C PRO A 82 -2.75 -4.99 8.97
N PRO A 83 -3.30 -5.63 7.91
CA PRO A 83 -2.63 -6.36 6.82
C PRO A 83 -2.23 -5.49 5.62
N ASN A 84 -2.52 -4.18 5.68
CA ASN A 84 -2.34 -3.24 4.58
C ASN A 84 -0.91 -3.24 3.99
N SER A 85 0.11 -3.52 4.80
CA SER A 85 1.51 -3.68 4.41
C SER A 85 1.71 -4.61 3.23
N ILE A 86 0.86 -5.63 3.10
CA ILE A 86 0.89 -6.60 2.02
C ILE A 86 -0.22 -6.31 1.00
N ASN A 87 -1.44 -6.06 1.49
CA ASN A 87 -2.62 -5.95 0.63
C ASN A 87 -2.60 -4.71 -0.28
N VAL A 88 -2.08 -3.58 0.20
CA VAL A 88 -1.94 -2.36 -0.62
C VAL A 88 -1.00 -2.60 -1.79
N PHE A 89 0.14 -3.27 -1.57
CA PHE A 89 1.04 -3.62 -2.66
C PHE A 89 0.33 -4.43 -3.73
N TYR A 90 -0.41 -5.47 -3.34
CA TYR A 90 -1.13 -6.30 -4.29
C TYR A 90 -2.22 -5.55 -5.05
N THR A 91 -3.09 -4.83 -4.33
CA THR A 91 -4.20 -4.09 -4.94
C THR A 91 -3.69 -3.01 -5.88
N GLU A 92 -2.75 -2.18 -5.43
CA GLU A 92 -2.21 -1.09 -6.25
C GLU A 92 -1.38 -1.58 -7.44
N SER A 93 -0.67 -2.71 -7.31
CA SER A 93 0.06 -3.29 -8.46
C SER A 93 -0.92 -3.77 -9.53
N VAL A 94 -2.00 -4.44 -9.12
CA VAL A 94 -3.04 -4.88 -10.07
C VAL A 94 -3.70 -3.69 -10.72
N MET A 95 -4.04 -2.64 -9.96
CA MET A 95 -4.63 -1.42 -10.53
C MET A 95 -3.72 -0.79 -11.61
N ASP A 96 -2.40 -0.82 -11.41
CA ASP A 96 -1.43 -0.32 -12.38
C ASP A 96 -1.33 -1.21 -13.63
N GLU A 97 -1.23 -2.52 -13.43
CA GLU A 97 -1.23 -3.50 -14.53
C GLU A 97 -2.50 -3.41 -15.37
N LEU A 98 -3.66 -3.22 -14.74
CA LEU A 98 -4.94 -3.05 -15.42
C LEU A 98 -5.01 -1.75 -16.22
N ALA A 99 -4.52 -0.63 -15.66
CA ALA A 99 -4.43 0.62 -16.39
C ALA A 99 -3.58 0.45 -17.67
N LYS A 100 -2.43 -0.23 -17.54
CA LYS A 100 -1.55 -0.54 -18.67
C LYS A 100 -2.21 -1.44 -19.70
N LEU A 101 -2.88 -2.51 -19.29
CA LEU A 101 -3.60 -3.43 -20.19
C LEU A 101 -4.75 -2.71 -20.92
N ALA A 102 -5.41 -1.78 -20.25
CA ALA A 102 -6.47 -0.96 -20.81
C ALA A 102 -5.96 0.19 -21.70
N GLY A 103 -4.64 0.43 -21.74
CA GLY A 103 -4.04 1.57 -22.46
C GLY A 103 -4.43 2.92 -21.86
N GLN A 104 -4.70 2.95 -20.56
CA GLN A 104 -5.16 4.15 -19.83
C GLN A 104 -4.06 4.67 -18.91
N GLU A 105 -4.12 5.98 -18.66
CA GLU A 105 -3.19 6.64 -17.75
C GLU A 105 -3.44 6.13 -16.30
N PRO A 106 -2.40 5.69 -15.55
CA PRO A 106 -2.58 5.02 -14.26
C PRO A 106 -3.29 5.82 -13.16
N LEU A 107 -3.12 7.14 -13.09
CA LEU A 107 -3.85 7.98 -12.15
C LEU A 107 -5.32 8.09 -12.56
N GLU A 108 -5.59 8.42 -13.82
CA GLU A 108 -6.96 8.53 -14.34
C GLU A 108 -7.73 7.21 -14.21
N TYR A 109 -7.06 6.07 -14.38
CA TYR A 109 -7.65 4.76 -14.18
C TYR A 109 -8.15 4.59 -12.74
N ARG A 110 -7.29 4.86 -11.74
CA ARG A 110 -7.66 4.78 -10.31
C ARG A 110 -8.80 5.72 -9.94
N LEU A 111 -8.82 6.93 -10.50
CA LEU A 111 -9.86 7.94 -10.20
C LEU A 111 -11.27 7.48 -10.58
N LYS A 112 -11.42 6.58 -11.56
CA LYS A 112 -12.73 6.02 -11.96
C LYS A 112 -13.39 5.19 -10.86
N PHE A 113 -12.60 4.61 -9.97
CA PHE A 113 -13.08 3.75 -8.88
C PHE A 113 -13.33 4.51 -7.57
N LEU A 114 -13.06 5.83 -7.54
CA LEU A 114 -13.14 6.67 -6.34
C LEU A 114 -14.38 7.59 -6.33
N GLY A 115 -15.38 7.31 -7.16
CA GLY A 115 -16.60 8.13 -7.28
C GLY A 115 -17.36 8.29 -5.96
N GLU A 116 -17.35 7.27 -5.11
CA GLU A 116 -17.98 7.26 -3.78
C GLU A 116 -16.99 7.59 -2.64
N SER A 117 -15.72 7.84 -2.98
CA SER A 117 -14.63 8.04 -2.02
C SER A 117 -13.96 9.42 -2.25
N PRO A 118 -14.68 10.54 -2.05
CA PRO A 118 -14.19 11.88 -2.40
C PRO A 118 -12.94 12.31 -1.62
N ARG A 119 -12.76 11.84 -0.38
CA ARG A 119 -11.54 12.09 0.41
C ARG A 119 -10.32 11.42 -0.22
N HIS A 120 -10.45 10.14 -0.57
CA HIS A 120 -9.39 9.39 -1.26
C HIS A 120 -9.05 10.00 -2.62
N LYS A 121 -10.08 10.39 -3.39
CA LYS A 121 -9.89 11.13 -4.64
C LYS A 121 -9.09 12.41 -4.43
N ALA A 122 -9.47 13.25 -3.47
CA ALA A 122 -8.78 14.51 -3.19
C ALA A 122 -7.31 14.30 -2.79
N VAL A 123 -7.04 13.32 -1.93
CA VAL A 123 -5.67 12.97 -1.48
C VAL A 123 -4.83 12.46 -2.65
N LEU A 124 -5.36 11.56 -3.48
CA LEU A 124 -4.66 11.01 -4.65
C LEU A 124 -4.31 12.10 -5.68
N GLU A 125 -5.29 12.95 -6.02
CA GLU A 125 -5.07 14.05 -6.96
C GLU A 125 -4.08 15.08 -6.41
N GLN A 126 -4.14 15.38 -5.11
CA GLN A 126 -3.19 16.30 -4.48
C GLN A 126 -1.77 15.74 -4.50
N ALA A 127 -1.59 14.45 -4.24
CA ALA A 127 -0.27 13.81 -4.32
C ALA A 127 0.28 13.85 -5.75
N ALA A 128 -0.56 13.56 -6.74
CA ALA A 128 -0.21 13.68 -8.15
C ALA A 128 0.19 15.13 -8.53
N ARG A 129 -0.60 16.13 -8.12
CA ARG A 129 -0.27 17.55 -8.35
C ARG A 129 1.05 17.95 -7.69
N GLN A 130 1.25 17.56 -6.42
CA GLN A 130 2.47 17.87 -5.68
C GLN A 130 3.71 17.28 -6.36
N ALA A 131 3.61 16.05 -6.86
CA ALA A 131 4.69 15.39 -7.59
C ALA A 131 4.92 15.96 -9.00
N GLY A 132 4.04 16.83 -9.50
CA GLY A 132 4.04 17.29 -10.88
C GLY A 132 3.75 16.15 -11.86
N TRP A 133 2.81 15.27 -11.53
CA TRP A 133 2.35 14.17 -12.38
C TRP A 133 1.99 14.66 -13.78
N GLY A 134 2.35 13.87 -14.80
CA GLY A 134 2.20 14.25 -16.22
C GLY A 134 3.32 15.13 -16.79
N ASN A 135 4.18 15.73 -15.97
CA ASN A 135 5.36 16.43 -16.48
C ASN A 135 6.40 15.42 -17.04
N PRO A 136 7.12 15.78 -18.11
CA PRO A 136 8.15 14.92 -18.68
C PRO A 136 9.27 14.66 -17.67
N LEU A 137 9.75 13.42 -17.65
CA LEU A 137 10.87 12.98 -16.82
C LEU A 137 12.15 12.83 -17.67
N PRO A 138 13.33 13.04 -17.07
CA PRO A 138 14.60 12.67 -17.69
C PRO A 138 14.64 11.19 -18.09
N GLU A 139 15.45 10.85 -19.10
CA GLU A 139 15.67 9.46 -19.51
C GLU A 139 16.15 8.61 -18.31
N GLY A 140 15.58 7.41 -18.17
CA GLY A 140 15.91 6.49 -17.07
C GLY A 140 15.26 6.86 -15.73
N ARG A 141 14.30 7.80 -15.71
CA ARG A 141 13.43 8.07 -14.57
C ARG A 141 12.01 7.61 -14.81
N GLY A 142 11.39 7.16 -13.73
CA GLY A 142 10.02 6.68 -13.68
C GLY A 142 9.30 7.28 -12.49
N ARG A 143 7.96 7.26 -12.54
CA ARG A 143 7.13 7.75 -11.44
C ARG A 143 5.91 6.86 -11.27
N GLY A 144 5.73 6.38 -10.04
CA GLY A 144 4.64 5.51 -9.65
C GLY A 144 3.84 6.12 -8.51
N ILE A 145 2.59 5.70 -8.39
CA ILE A 145 1.64 6.21 -7.39
C ILE A 145 0.99 5.04 -6.65
N GLY A 146 0.70 5.26 -5.37
CA GLY A 146 -0.05 4.34 -4.53
C GLY A 146 -0.88 5.08 -3.48
N ILE A 147 -2.00 4.48 -3.07
CA ILE A 147 -2.88 5.00 -2.03
C ILE A 147 -3.23 3.93 -1.01
N ASN A 148 -3.41 4.35 0.23
CA ASN A 148 -3.81 3.50 1.34
C ASN A 148 -4.78 4.27 2.23
N ASP A 149 -5.72 3.56 2.86
CA ASP A 149 -6.42 4.07 4.02
C ASP A 149 -6.23 3.16 5.22
N TRP A 150 -6.31 3.71 6.42
CA TRP A 150 -6.34 2.89 7.62
C TRP A 150 -7.79 2.58 7.96
N PHE A 151 -8.12 1.30 7.87
CA PHE A 151 -9.46 0.82 8.19
C PHE A 151 -9.69 0.99 9.70
N PRO A 152 -10.76 1.68 10.11
CA PRO A 152 -11.12 1.75 11.51
C PRO A 152 -11.72 0.40 11.95
N LEU A 153 -11.72 0.15 13.26
CA LEU A 153 -12.43 -0.99 13.83
C LEU A 153 -13.94 -0.71 13.97
N ASP A 154 -14.32 0.57 13.99
CA ASP A 154 -15.70 1.04 13.97
C ASP A 154 -16.06 1.58 12.58
N VAL A 155 -17.23 1.21 12.06
CA VAL A 155 -17.74 1.63 10.75
C VAL A 155 -17.96 3.14 10.65
N ASP A 156 -18.23 3.80 11.78
CA ASP A 156 -18.54 5.23 11.85
C ASP A 156 -17.29 6.10 12.09
N GLU A 157 -16.12 5.49 12.28
CA GLU A 157 -14.88 6.21 12.53
C GLU A 157 -14.29 6.81 11.25
N ALA A 158 -13.76 8.03 11.39
CA ALA A 158 -12.99 8.65 10.34
C ALA A 158 -11.73 7.81 10.03
N LYS A 159 -11.39 7.72 8.75
CA LYS A 159 -10.17 7.02 8.29
C LYS A 159 -9.04 8.01 8.02
N THR A 160 -7.81 7.58 8.28
CA THR A 160 -6.62 8.25 7.72
C THR A 160 -6.40 7.76 6.30
N VAL A 161 -6.25 8.68 5.35
CA VAL A 161 -5.95 8.37 3.95
C VAL A 161 -4.58 8.92 3.59
N VAL A 162 -3.75 8.11 2.94
CA VAL A 162 -2.40 8.50 2.50
C VAL A 162 -2.20 8.11 1.04
N ALA A 163 -1.81 9.06 0.20
CA ALA A 163 -1.31 8.79 -1.14
C ALA A 163 0.15 9.21 -1.25
N GLN A 164 0.93 8.41 -1.96
CA GLN A 164 2.35 8.65 -2.18
C GLN A 164 2.69 8.48 -3.64
N VAL A 165 3.57 9.35 -4.14
CA VAL A 165 4.15 9.29 -5.47
C VAL A 165 5.65 9.18 -5.31
N ALA A 166 6.25 8.13 -5.86
CA ALA A 166 7.70 7.95 -5.85
C ALA A 166 8.25 8.23 -7.24
N GLU A 167 9.29 9.07 -7.31
CA GLU A 167 10.12 9.22 -8.51
C GLU A 167 11.39 8.39 -8.32
N VAL A 168 11.64 7.47 -9.25
CA VAL A 168 12.79 6.57 -9.22
C VAL A 168 13.70 6.80 -10.42
N SER A 169 14.97 6.45 -10.29
CA SER A 169 15.91 6.37 -11.40
C SER A 169 16.55 5.00 -11.49
N VAL A 170 16.77 4.51 -12.71
CA VAL A 170 17.51 3.27 -12.99
C VAL A 170 18.76 3.61 -13.77
N SER A 171 19.93 3.38 -13.16
CA SER A 171 21.20 3.59 -13.85
C SER A 171 21.37 2.62 -15.02
N LYS A 172 22.28 2.93 -15.95
CA LYS A 172 22.67 2.03 -17.06
C LYS A 172 23.14 0.64 -16.62
N ARG A 173 23.50 0.46 -15.33
CA ARG A 173 23.89 -0.82 -14.73
C ARG A 173 22.73 -1.54 -14.03
N GLY A 174 21.49 -1.08 -14.19
CA GLY A 174 20.30 -1.66 -13.57
C GLY A 174 20.11 -1.30 -12.09
N LYS A 175 20.93 -0.42 -11.51
CA LYS A 175 20.76 0.00 -10.11
C LYS A 175 19.62 1.01 -9.99
N LEU A 176 18.58 0.66 -9.24
CA LEU A 176 17.47 1.52 -8.86
C LEU A 176 17.84 2.46 -7.70
N LYS A 177 17.31 3.67 -7.73
CA LYS A 177 17.37 4.67 -6.66
C LYS A 177 16.03 5.39 -6.56
N VAL A 178 15.51 5.56 -5.36
CA VAL A 178 14.39 6.48 -5.09
C VAL A 178 14.96 7.88 -4.98
N GLU A 179 14.49 8.80 -5.81
CA GLU A 179 14.99 10.18 -5.86
C GLU A 179 14.16 11.10 -4.98
N ARG A 180 12.83 10.96 -5.06
CA ARG A 180 11.86 11.78 -4.34
C ARG A 180 10.59 11.00 -4.02
N VAL A 181 9.99 11.29 -2.86
CA VAL A 181 8.67 10.81 -2.46
C VAL A 181 7.80 11.99 -2.07
N ASP A 182 6.69 12.18 -2.79
CA ASP A 182 5.67 13.17 -2.50
C ASP A 182 4.49 12.48 -1.80
N CYS A 183 4.23 12.85 -0.56
CA CYS A 183 3.23 12.22 0.31
C CYS A 183 2.15 13.21 0.71
N VAL A 184 0.88 12.81 0.57
CA VAL A 184 -0.28 13.56 1.07
C VAL A 184 -1.03 12.70 2.06
N VAL A 185 -1.33 13.25 3.23
CA VAL A 185 -2.12 12.60 4.29
C VAL A 185 -3.33 13.44 4.67
N ASP A 186 -4.50 12.80 4.74
CA ASP A 186 -5.71 13.31 5.39
C ASP A 186 -5.99 12.45 6.62
N CYS A 187 -5.74 13.00 7.81
CA CYS A 187 -5.99 12.37 9.10
C CYS A 187 -7.03 13.14 9.94
N GLY A 188 -7.96 13.83 9.27
CA GLY A 188 -8.84 14.80 9.94
C GLY A 188 -8.03 15.95 10.56
N LEU A 189 -8.44 16.38 11.75
CA LEU A 189 -7.72 17.40 12.51
C LEU A 189 -6.32 16.91 12.91
N ALA A 190 -5.27 17.47 12.30
CA ALA A 190 -3.90 17.22 12.72
C ALA A 190 -3.58 17.96 14.04
N VAL A 191 -3.77 17.29 15.16
CA VAL A 191 -3.54 17.84 16.52
C VAL A 191 -2.10 18.32 16.70
N ASN A 192 -1.14 17.53 16.22
CA ASN A 192 0.28 17.92 16.15
C ASN A 192 0.81 17.66 14.73
N PRO A 193 0.79 18.68 13.85
CA PRO A 193 1.21 18.52 12.46
C PRO A 193 2.67 18.07 12.28
N ASP A 194 3.56 18.45 13.19
CA ASP A 194 4.97 18.05 13.14
C ASP A 194 5.13 16.55 13.39
N SER A 195 4.42 16.01 14.40
CA SER A 195 4.39 14.57 14.64
C SER A 195 3.76 13.78 13.50
N VAL A 196 2.70 14.32 12.86
CA VAL A 196 2.11 13.68 11.66
C VAL A 196 3.13 13.61 10.53
N ARG A 197 3.86 14.70 10.29
CA ARG A 197 4.94 14.75 9.28
C ARG A 197 6.03 13.72 9.57
N ALA A 198 6.54 13.70 10.81
CA ALA A 198 7.55 12.74 11.23
C ALA A 198 7.08 11.28 11.10
N GLN A 199 5.79 11.00 11.37
CA GLN A 199 5.22 9.67 11.17
C GLN A 199 5.19 9.27 9.70
N MET A 200 4.82 10.18 8.78
CA MET A 200 4.84 9.91 7.34
C MET A 200 6.27 9.67 6.84
N GLU A 201 7.23 10.51 7.24
CA GLU A 201 8.65 10.35 6.90
C GLU A 201 9.19 8.99 7.38
N GLY A 202 8.99 8.66 8.65
CA GLY A 202 9.43 7.37 9.20
C GLY A 202 8.74 6.16 8.57
N SER A 203 7.46 6.29 8.21
CA SER A 203 6.71 5.22 7.53
C SER A 203 7.21 4.98 6.10
N ILE A 204 7.47 6.06 5.35
CA ILE A 204 8.04 5.99 4.00
C ILE A 204 9.40 5.32 4.04
N ILE A 205 10.27 5.70 4.99
CA ILE A 205 11.60 5.11 5.15
C ILE A 205 11.51 3.62 5.48
N MET A 206 10.60 3.23 6.38
CA MET A 206 10.39 1.82 6.76
C MET A 206 9.88 0.98 5.58
N GLY A 207 8.83 1.43 4.87
CA GLY A 207 8.31 0.71 3.71
C GLY A 207 9.30 0.65 2.54
N MET A 208 10.04 1.73 2.28
CA MET A 208 11.11 1.76 1.28
C MET A 208 12.25 0.79 1.64
N SER A 209 12.65 0.75 2.91
CA SER A 209 13.70 -0.17 3.40
C SER A 209 13.29 -1.63 3.19
N ALA A 210 12.06 -1.98 3.57
CA ALA A 210 11.46 -3.29 3.35
C ALA A 210 11.41 -3.68 1.86
N THR A 211 11.15 -2.71 0.98
CA THR A 211 11.04 -2.95 -0.47
C THR A 211 12.39 -3.17 -1.15
N LEU A 212 13.44 -2.48 -0.70
CA LEU A 212 14.69 -2.35 -1.46
C LEU A 212 15.90 -3.08 -0.87
N PHE A 213 15.89 -3.36 0.44
CA PHE A 213 17.12 -3.80 1.13
C PHE A 213 16.91 -5.00 2.04
N GLU A 214 15.76 -5.07 2.72
CA GLU A 214 15.52 -6.04 3.76
C GLU A 214 15.14 -7.41 3.18
N GLN A 215 15.85 -8.44 3.58
CA GLN A 215 15.60 -9.81 3.16
C GLN A 215 15.97 -10.77 4.29
N VAL A 216 15.02 -11.63 4.67
CA VAL A 216 15.26 -12.76 5.57
C VAL A 216 15.26 -14.03 4.73
N THR A 217 16.37 -14.78 4.74
CA THR A 217 16.46 -16.10 4.11
C THR A 217 16.45 -17.19 5.16
N LEU A 218 15.78 -18.31 4.83
CA LEU A 218 15.76 -19.51 5.63
C LEU A 218 16.63 -20.58 4.99
N GLU A 219 17.65 -21.04 5.70
CA GLU A 219 18.57 -22.10 5.29
C GLU A 219 18.52 -23.21 6.34
N ASP A 220 18.22 -24.44 5.90
CA ASP A 220 18.07 -25.62 6.77
C ASP A 220 17.18 -25.38 8.01
N GLY A 221 16.08 -24.62 7.81
CA GLY A 221 15.11 -24.31 8.87
C GLY A 221 15.53 -23.21 9.84
N ARG A 222 16.55 -22.41 9.52
CA ARG A 222 17.07 -21.32 10.37
C ARG A 222 17.22 -20.03 9.58
N VAL A 223 17.06 -18.90 10.26
CA VAL A 223 17.38 -17.58 9.69
C VAL A 223 18.89 -17.52 9.44
N ALA A 224 19.28 -17.15 8.21
CA ALA A 224 20.69 -17.04 7.83
C ALA A 224 21.33 -15.73 8.29
N GLN A 225 20.59 -14.63 8.28
CA GLN A 225 21.07 -13.32 8.73
C GLN A 225 21.16 -13.24 10.25
N SER A 226 22.19 -12.57 10.75
CA SER A 226 22.51 -12.48 12.17
C SER A 226 22.59 -11.04 12.70
N ASN A 227 22.81 -10.04 11.84
CA ASN A 227 23.04 -8.65 12.23
C ASN A 227 22.87 -7.65 11.05
N PHE A 228 23.03 -6.35 11.25
CA PHE A 228 22.79 -5.34 10.20
C PHE A 228 23.83 -5.27 9.07
N ASP A 229 24.92 -6.04 9.17
CA ASP A 229 25.89 -6.22 8.11
C ASP A 229 25.47 -7.29 7.09
N ASP A 230 24.69 -8.29 7.51
CA ASP A 230 24.12 -9.33 6.64
C ASP A 230 22.59 -9.17 6.40
N TYR A 231 21.89 -8.43 7.26
CA TYR A 231 20.52 -7.91 7.05
C TYR A 231 20.54 -6.40 6.79
N ARG A 232 20.47 -5.99 5.53
CA ARG A 232 20.59 -4.58 5.19
C ARG A 232 19.27 -3.84 5.41
N ILE A 233 19.30 -2.83 6.29
CA ILE A 233 18.29 -1.77 6.35
C ILE A 233 18.74 -0.53 5.54
N ALA A 234 17.78 0.33 5.19
CA ALA A 234 18.07 1.63 4.60
C ALA A 234 19.01 2.45 5.50
N ARG A 235 19.96 3.16 4.87
CA ARG A 235 20.90 4.06 5.55
C ARG A 235 20.63 5.51 5.16
N MET A 236 21.23 6.47 5.89
CA MET A 236 21.06 7.91 5.59
C MET A 236 21.30 8.28 4.12
N ARG A 237 22.27 7.64 3.45
CA ARG A 237 22.57 7.87 2.03
C ARG A 237 21.50 7.35 1.05
N ASP A 238 20.63 6.47 1.53
CA ASP A 238 19.58 5.83 0.76
C ASP A 238 18.26 6.63 0.86
N ILE A 239 18.19 7.66 1.72
CA ILE A 239 16.98 8.44 1.96
C ILE A 239 16.75 9.45 0.82
N PRO A 240 15.57 9.42 0.15
CA PRO A 240 15.23 10.36 -0.90
C PRO A 240 14.84 11.72 -0.33
N GLU A 241 14.59 12.70 -1.21
CA GLU A 241 13.81 13.87 -0.82
C GLU A 241 12.39 13.43 -0.44
N ILE A 242 11.89 13.79 0.73
CA ILE A 242 10.55 13.43 1.20
C ILE A 242 9.75 14.71 1.45
N ASN A 243 8.65 14.88 0.72
CA ASN A 243 7.77 16.04 0.81
C ASN A 243 6.41 15.61 1.34
N VAL A 244 6.09 15.97 2.59
CA VAL A 244 4.79 15.64 3.21
C VAL A 244 3.85 16.85 3.19
N SER A 245 2.64 16.66 2.71
CA SER A 245 1.53 17.61 2.85
C SER A 245 0.42 17.00 3.70
N ILE A 246 -0.11 17.79 4.62
CA ILE A 246 -1.25 17.42 5.46
C ILE A 246 -2.47 18.15 4.92
N VAL A 247 -3.51 17.41 4.56
CA VAL A 247 -4.79 17.98 4.12
C VAL A 247 -5.40 18.74 5.30
N LYS A 248 -5.79 19.99 5.07
CA LYS A 248 -6.55 20.75 6.06
C LYS A 248 -7.97 20.17 6.11
N SER A 249 -8.33 19.57 7.24
CA SER A 249 -9.62 18.93 7.45
C SER A 249 -10.14 19.27 8.85
N ASP A 250 -11.46 19.47 8.95
CA ASP A 250 -12.18 19.67 10.21
C ASP A 250 -12.83 18.36 10.70
N SER A 251 -12.56 17.22 10.03
CA SER A 251 -13.01 15.90 10.49
C SER A 251 -12.34 15.50 11.81
N ALA A 252 -12.95 14.55 12.52
CA ALA A 252 -12.38 14.00 13.75
C ALA A 252 -10.92 13.51 13.52
N PRO A 253 -10.01 13.74 14.48
CA PRO A 253 -8.62 13.32 14.36
C PRO A 253 -8.52 11.79 14.32
N THR A 254 -7.61 11.27 13.49
CA THR A 254 -7.39 9.83 13.32
C THR A 254 -5.91 9.44 13.53
N GLY A 255 -5.64 8.15 13.66
CA GLY A 255 -4.29 7.63 13.89
C GLY A 255 -3.38 7.77 12.66
N THR A 256 -2.12 8.18 12.87
CA THR A 256 -1.13 8.39 11.80
C THR A 256 0.07 7.44 11.88
N GLY A 257 0.05 6.51 12.85
CA GLY A 257 1.16 5.62 13.15
C GLY A 257 1.48 4.61 12.05
N GLU A 258 0.50 4.11 11.31
CA GLU A 258 0.65 3.03 10.32
C GLU A 258 0.38 3.43 8.86
N PRO A 259 -0.57 4.33 8.55
CA PRO A 259 -1.10 4.52 7.19
C PRO A 259 -0.05 4.83 6.11
N GLY A 260 1.05 5.50 6.46
CA GLY A 260 2.08 5.90 5.51
C GLY A 260 3.04 4.78 5.07
N THR A 261 2.96 3.59 5.69
CA THR A 261 3.97 2.52 5.50
C THR A 261 3.72 1.73 4.22
N SER A 262 2.46 1.49 3.90
CA SER A 262 2.06 0.61 2.80
C SER A 262 2.12 1.23 1.40
N PRO A 263 1.72 2.51 1.16
CA PRO A 263 1.60 3.03 -0.21
C PRO A 263 2.95 3.32 -0.89
N ILE A 264 4.06 3.41 -0.16
CA ILE A 264 5.39 3.58 -0.75
C ILE A 264 5.80 2.38 -1.60
N VAL A 265 5.39 1.17 -1.20
CA VAL A 265 5.78 -0.08 -1.85
C VAL A 265 5.29 -0.10 -3.30
N PRO A 266 3.98 0.00 -3.58
CA PRO A 266 3.51 0.08 -4.97
C PRO A 266 3.94 1.37 -5.67
N ALA A 267 4.07 2.50 -4.98
CA ALA A 267 4.56 3.73 -5.60
C ALA A 267 5.97 3.55 -6.19
N ILE A 268 6.85 2.78 -5.52
CA ILE A 268 8.18 2.45 -6.05
C ILE A 268 8.09 1.41 -7.17
N THR A 269 7.30 0.34 -7.02
CA THR A 269 7.29 -0.76 -8.00
C THR A 269 6.55 -0.41 -9.29
N ASN A 270 5.60 0.53 -9.23
CA ASN A 270 4.85 1.02 -10.39
C ASN A 270 5.62 2.12 -11.17
N ALA A 271 6.73 2.62 -10.63
CA ALA A 271 7.52 3.70 -11.21
C ALA A 271 8.47 3.21 -12.31
#